data_AF-A0A2K8KVD6-F1
#
_entry.id   AF-A0A2K8KVD6-F1
#
_cell.length_a   1.000
_cell.length_b   1.000
_cell.length_c   1.000
_cell.angle_alpha   90.00
_cell.angle_beta   90.00
_cell.angle_gamma   90.00
#
_symmetry.space_group_name_H-M   'P 1'
#
loop_
_entity.id
_entity.type
_entity.pdbx_description
1 polymer ?
#
loop_
_entity_poly.entity_id
_entity_poly.type
_entity_poly.pdbx_seq_one_letter_code
_entity_poly.pdbx_strand_id
1 'polypeptide(L)'
;MIATSIALLALLGLSLNLAFSASLIQPDWAMALLLAGILARRHNWVWVLPGIFIHDIVLHWSVGLSFVFVALIPFVMVYFDEHLGVGLPQRIIMMFIATLSLLHWGWEFTAILLTLCFCVPIWYLLTSLYAQKPA
;
A
#
# COMPACT_ATOMS: atom_id res chain seq x y z
N MET A 1 11.43 13.45 -4.56
CA MET A 1 11.73 13.43 -3.11
C MET A 1 10.74 12.56 -2.34
N ILE A 2 9.44 12.87 -2.27
CA ILE A 2 8.50 12.03 -1.49
C ILE A 2 8.42 10.60 -2.05
N ALA A 3 8.17 10.43 -3.36
CA ALA A 3 8.09 9.12 -4.00
C ALA A 3 9.36 8.27 -3.80
N THR A 4 10.54 8.86 -4.01
CA THR A 4 11.82 8.19 -3.81
C THR A 4 12.04 7.77 -2.36
N SER A 5 11.66 8.61 -1.39
CA SER A 5 11.75 8.27 0.03
C SER A 5 10.81 7.12 0.39
N ILE A 6 9.57 7.12 -0.11
CA ILE A 6 8.62 6.02 0.12
C ILE A 6 9.15 4.72 -0.49
N ALA A 7 9.66 4.76 -1.72
CA ALA A 7 10.22 3.59 -2.38
C ALA A 7 11.41 3.00 -1.60
N LEU A 8 12.34 3.84 -1.12
CA LEU A 8 13.47 3.39 -0.30
C LEU A 8 13.01 2.80 1.04
N LEU A 9 12.03 3.44 1.69
CA LEU A 9 11.46 2.91 2.93
C LEU A 9 10.69 1.61 2.71
N ALA A 10 10.03 1.44 1.56
CA ALA A 10 9.35 0.20 1.20
C ALA A 10 10.35 -0.93 0.97
N LEU A 11 11.49 -0.66 0.30
CA LEU A 11 12.57 -1.64 0.14
C LEU A 11 13.22 -2.02 1.47
N LEU A 12 13.40 -1.05 2.37
CA LEU A 12 13.86 -1.32 3.74
C LEU A 12 12.84 -2.18 4.49
N GLY A 13 11.55 -1.84 4.41
CA GLY A 13 10.46 -2.61 4.99
C GLY A 13 10.46 -4.05 4.50
N LEU A 14 10.57 -4.25 3.18
CA LEU A 14 10.67 -5.56 2.57
C LEU A 14 11.87 -6.36 3.10
N SER A 15 13.02 -5.70 3.27
CA SER A 15 14.22 -6.32 3.84
C SER A 15 14.01 -6.78 5.28
N LEU A 16 13.31 -5.97 6.09
CA LEU A 16 12.92 -6.35 7.46
C LEU A 16 11.91 -7.50 7.47
N ASN A 17 10.93 -7.47 6.56
CA ASN A 17 9.95 -8.53 6.39
C ASN A 17 10.64 -9.88 6.12
N LEU A 18 11.65 -9.91 5.26
CA LEU A 18 12.46 -11.11 5.02
C LEU A 18 13.32 -11.49 6.24
N ALA A 19 14.06 -10.54 6.80
CA ALA A 19 15.03 -10.79 7.86
C ALA A 19 14.40 -11.36 9.14
N PHE A 20 13.19 -10.93 9.48
CA PHE A 20 12.48 -11.33 10.70
C PHE A 20 11.25 -12.22 10.46
N SER A 21 11.08 -12.73 9.23
CA SER A 21 9.93 -13.55 8.81
C SER A 21 9.62 -14.73 9.75
N ALA A 22 10.64 -15.35 10.33
CA ALA A 22 10.49 -16.51 11.22
C ALA A 22 10.58 -16.17 12.72
N SER A 23 10.81 -14.90 13.08
CA SER A 23 11.15 -14.51 14.45
C SER A 23 10.15 -13.56 15.11
N LEU A 24 9.45 -12.73 14.32
CA LEU A 24 8.55 -11.71 14.83
C LEU A 24 7.29 -11.63 13.96
N ILE A 25 6.14 -11.46 14.61
CA ILE A 25 4.93 -11.00 13.93
C ILE A 25 5.13 -9.52 13.63
N GLN A 26 5.17 -9.17 12.36
CA GLN A 26 5.43 -7.83 11.87
C GLN A 26 4.39 -7.44 10.82
N PRO A 27 4.06 -6.14 10.69
CA PRO A 27 3.26 -5.69 9.55
C PRO A 27 4.02 -5.93 8.25
N ASP A 28 3.28 -5.95 7.16
CA ASP A 28 3.85 -5.77 5.84
C ASP A 28 4.17 -4.28 5.64
N TRP A 29 5.40 -3.91 5.96
CA TRP A 29 5.87 -2.52 5.89
C TRP A 29 5.85 -1.99 4.47
N ALA A 30 6.25 -2.82 3.52
CA ALA A 30 6.32 -2.46 2.11
C ALA A 30 4.93 -2.21 1.55
N MET A 31 3.99 -3.14 1.79
CA MET A 31 2.60 -2.98 1.39
C MET A 31 1.96 -1.75 2.05
N ALA A 32 2.13 -1.54 3.35
CA ALA A 32 1.58 -0.37 4.04
C ALA A 32 2.05 0.96 3.42
N LEU A 33 3.35 1.09 3.14
CA LEU A 33 3.93 2.30 2.55
C LEU A 33 3.48 2.54 1.11
N LEU A 34 3.47 1.48 0.29
CA LEU A 34 3.08 1.54 -1.12
C LEU A 34 1.58 1.81 -1.28
N LEU A 35 0.75 1.14 -0.48
CA LEU A 35 -0.70 1.32 -0.44
C LEU A 35 -1.07 2.72 0.05
N ALA A 36 -0.42 3.21 1.12
CA ALA A 36 -0.59 4.59 1.56
C ALA A 36 -0.18 5.60 0.48
N GLY A 37 0.88 5.31 -0.27
CA GLY A 37 1.35 6.14 -1.38
C GLY A 37 0.32 6.31 -2.50
N ILE A 38 -0.28 5.22 -2.97
CA ILE A 38 -1.28 5.28 -4.05
C ILE A 38 -2.60 5.90 -3.60
N LEU A 39 -3.02 5.61 -2.36
CA LEU A 39 -4.23 6.19 -1.77
C LEU A 39 -4.07 7.67 -1.41
N ALA A 40 -2.84 8.17 -1.20
CA ALA A 40 -2.60 9.58 -0.92
C ALA A 40 -2.74 10.43 -2.18
N ARG A 41 -2.19 9.98 -3.32
CA ARG A 41 -2.25 10.71 -4.60
C ARG A 41 -2.36 9.76 -5.77
N ARG A 42 -3.43 9.91 -6.58
CA ARG A 42 -3.74 9.02 -7.72
C ARG A 42 -2.55 8.78 -8.64
N HIS A 43 -1.79 9.82 -8.98
CA HIS A 43 -0.70 9.75 -9.95
C HIS A 43 0.54 8.97 -9.45
N ASN A 44 0.56 8.57 -8.18
CA ASN A 44 1.63 7.75 -7.63
C ASN A 44 1.65 6.32 -8.18
N TRP A 45 0.59 5.90 -8.89
CA TRP A 45 0.50 4.57 -9.51
C TRP A 45 1.75 4.20 -10.35
N VAL A 46 2.35 5.18 -11.05
CA VAL A 46 3.51 4.95 -11.94
C VAL A 46 4.70 4.32 -11.22
N TRP A 47 4.93 4.70 -9.96
CA TRP A 47 6.04 4.17 -9.16
C TRP A 47 5.58 3.17 -8.10
N VAL A 48 4.32 3.23 -7.66
CA VAL A 48 3.76 2.26 -6.70
C VAL A 48 3.59 0.88 -7.35
N LEU A 49 3.09 0.79 -8.59
CA LEU A 49 2.86 -0.51 -9.23
C LEU A 49 4.16 -1.32 -9.45
N PRO A 50 5.26 -0.73 -9.95
CA PRO A 50 6.55 -1.42 -9.97
C PRO A 50 7.00 -1.86 -8.57
N GLY A 51 6.75 -1.04 -7.55
CA GLY A 51 7.08 -1.38 -6.16
C GLY A 51 6.31 -2.60 -5.65
N ILE A 52 5.00 -2.67 -5.89
CA ILE A 52 4.17 -3.82 -5.52
C ILE A 52 4.55 -5.06 -6.34
N PHE A 53 4.91 -4.88 -7.61
CA PHE A 53 5.38 -5.99 -8.43
C PHE A 53 6.67 -6.60 -7.87
N ILE A 54 7.65 -5.76 -7.49
CA ILE A 54 8.87 -6.21 -6.82
C ILE A 54 8.53 -6.89 -5.48
N HIS A 55 7.61 -6.30 -4.72
CA HIS A 55 7.13 -6.86 -3.46
C HIS A 55 6.61 -8.29 -3.61
N ASP A 56 5.68 -8.50 -4.54
CA ASP A 56 5.05 -9.81 -4.74
C ASP A 56 6.08 -10.84 -5.23
N ILE A 57 6.98 -10.45 -6.14
CA ILE A 57 8.05 -11.34 -6.60
C ILE A 57 9.00 -11.73 -5.45
N VAL A 58 9.39 -10.78 -4.62
CA VAL A 58 10.42 -11.04 -3.60
C VAL A 58 9.84 -11.79 -2.40
N LEU A 59 8.64 -11.44 -1.93
CA LEU A 59 8.03 -12.12 -0.77
C LEU A 59 7.29 -13.40 -1.14
N HIS A 60 6.73 -13.48 -2.35
CA HIS A 60 5.81 -14.56 -2.73
C HIS A 60 6.25 -15.36 -3.96
N TRP A 61 7.36 -14.99 -4.60
CA TRP A 61 7.88 -15.64 -5.82
C TRP A 61 6.83 -15.77 -6.95
N SER A 62 5.87 -14.84 -6.99
CA SER A 62 4.74 -14.87 -7.91
C SER A 62 4.23 -13.47 -8.18
N VAL A 63 3.60 -13.24 -9.34
CA VAL A 63 2.83 -12.02 -9.58
C VAL A 63 1.48 -12.22 -8.89
N GLY A 64 1.32 -11.56 -7.76
CA GLY A 64 0.28 -11.93 -6.83
C GLY A 64 -1.05 -11.21 -6.99
N LEU A 65 -2.03 -11.68 -6.22
CA LEU A 65 -3.31 -11.00 -6.09
C LEU A 65 -3.15 -9.56 -5.58
N SER A 66 -2.14 -9.32 -4.74
CA SER A 66 -1.82 -8.00 -4.19
C SER A 66 -1.53 -6.98 -5.29
N PHE A 67 -0.72 -7.33 -6.29
CA PHE A 67 -0.54 -6.50 -7.49
C PHE A 67 -1.85 -6.19 -8.21
N VAL A 68 -2.70 -7.20 -8.45
CA VAL A 68 -3.98 -7.02 -9.15
C VAL A 68 -4.88 -6.04 -8.40
N PHE A 69 -5.04 -6.21 -7.09
CA PHE A 69 -5.86 -5.32 -6.27
C PHE A 69 -5.32 -3.89 -6.24
N VAL A 70 -4.01 -3.71 -6.07
CA VAL A 70 -3.40 -2.36 -6.05
C VAL A 70 -3.45 -1.69 -7.42
N ALA A 71 -3.30 -2.46 -8.51
CA ALA A 71 -3.45 -1.96 -9.88
C ALA A 71 -4.87 -1.48 -10.20
N LEU A 72 -5.90 -2.03 -9.53
CA LEU A 72 -7.28 -1.59 -9.69
C LEU A 72 -7.59 -0.30 -8.94
N ILE A 73 -6.90 0.00 -7.83
CA ILE A 73 -7.12 1.21 -7.02
C ILE A 73 -7.19 2.50 -7.84
N PRO A 74 -6.23 2.84 -8.74
CA PRO A 74 -6.28 4.10 -9.46
C PRO A 74 -7.52 4.21 -10.37
N PHE A 75 -7.97 3.11 -10.99
CA PHE A 75 -9.17 3.10 -11.82
C PHE A 75 -10.43 3.27 -10.97
N VAL A 76 -10.50 2.54 -9.87
CA VAL A 76 -11.62 2.60 -8.91
C VAL A 76 -11.71 4.00 -8.31
N MET A 77 -10.58 4.61 -7.94
CA MET A 77 -10.51 5.99 -7.46
C MET A 77 -11.05 6.99 -8.47
N VAL A 78 -10.69 6.88 -9.75
CA VAL A 78 -11.21 7.79 -10.79
C VAL A 78 -12.73 7.70 -10.89
N TYR A 79 -13.26 6.48 -11.03
CA TYR A 79 -14.70 6.25 -11.12
C TYR A 79 -15.44 6.84 -9.92
N PHE A 80 -14.91 6.59 -8.73
CA PHE A 80 -15.55 6.98 -7.49
C PHE A 80 -15.42 8.47 -7.15
N ASP A 81 -14.26 9.07 -7.39
CA ASP A 81 -14.06 10.51 -7.22
C ASP A 81 -15.00 11.31 -8.17
N GLU A 82 -15.31 10.77 -9.36
CA GLU A 82 -16.25 11.39 -10.32
C GLU A 82 -17.72 11.27 -9.88
N HIS A 83 -18.15 10.13 -9.33
CA HIS A 83 -19.56 9.86 -9.04
C HIS A 83 -19.99 10.21 -7.61
N LEU A 84 -19.09 10.06 -6.63
CA LEU A 84 -19.38 10.19 -5.20
C LEU A 84 -18.56 11.30 -4.53
N GLY A 85 -17.65 11.94 -5.26
CA GLY A 85 -16.74 12.95 -4.75
C GLY A 85 -15.55 12.35 -3.99
N VAL A 86 -14.62 13.21 -3.58
CA VAL A 86 -13.37 12.79 -2.93
C VAL A 86 -13.65 12.36 -1.48
N GLY A 87 -14.01 11.08 -1.30
CA GLY A 87 -14.47 10.54 -0.02
C GLY A 87 -13.39 9.81 0.78
N LEU A 88 -13.34 10.09 2.09
CA LEU A 88 -12.55 9.33 3.09
C LEU A 88 -13.00 7.86 3.18
N PRO A 89 -14.31 7.52 3.18
CA PRO A 89 -14.76 6.13 3.31
C PRO A 89 -14.31 5.21 2.17
N GLN A 90 -14.30 5.70 0.93
CA GLN A 90 -13.85 4.90 -0.22
C GLN A 90 -12.39 4.49 -0.10
N ARG A 91 -11.52 5.43 0.31
CA ARG A 91 -10.09 5.16 0.47
C ARG A 91 -9.82 4.13 1.56
N ILE A 92 -10.59 4.16 2.65
CA ILE A 92 -10.54 3.14 3.69
C ILE A 92 -10.99 1.78 3.15
N ILE A 93 -12.09 1.73 2.39
CA ILE A 93 -12.58 0.47 1.80
C ILE A 93 -11.54 -0.11 0.83
N MET A 94 -10.95 0.70 -0.04
CA MET A 94 -9.88 0.26 -0.95
C MET A 94 -8.65 -0.22 -0.20
N MET A 95 -8.26 0.46 0.88
CA MET A 95 -7.17 0.04 1.76
C MET A 95 -7.45 -1.35 2.36
N PHE A 96 -8.67 -1.54 2.87
CA PHE A 96 -9.09 -2.80 3.47
C PHE A 96 -9.07 -3.95 2.45
N ILE A 97 -9.68 -3.74 1.28
CA ILE A 97 -9.73 -4.75 0.20
C ILE A 97 -8.31 -5.12 -0.26
N ALA A 98 -7.45 -4.13 -0.48
CA ALA A 98 -6.07 -4.38 -0.91
C ALA A 98 -5.28 -5.15 0.16
N THR A 99 -5.46 -4.84 1.44
CA THR A 99 -4.75 -5.53 2.53
C THR A 99 -5.29 -6.95 2.76
N LEU A 100 -6.57 -7.20 2.52
CA LEU A 100 -7.14 -8.55 2.56
C LEU A 100 -6.52 -9.51 1.55
N SER A 101 -5.92 -9.00 0.47
CA SER A 101 -5.19 -9.85 -0.49
C SER A 101 -4.04 -10.63 0.17
N LEU A 102 -3.48 -10.13 1.27
CA LEU A 102 -2.42 -10.80 2.03
C LEU A 102 -2.88 -12.10 2.70
N LEU A 103 -4.19 -12.25 3.00
CA LEU A 103 -4.72 -13.51 3.54
C LEU A 103 -4.51 -14.67 2.57
N HIS A 104 -4.60 -14.41 1.27
CA HIS A 104 -4.37 -15.43 0.25
C HIS A 104 -2.93 -15.94 0.26
N TRP A 105 -1.98 -15.07 0.61
CA TRP A 105 -0.56 -15.38 0.72
C TRP A 105 -0.19 -16.04 2.05
N GLY A 106 -1.17 -16.35 2.91
CA GLY A 106 -0.94 -17.02 4.18
C GLY A 106 -0.43 -16.11 5.29
N TRP A 107 -0.53 -14.78 5.13
CA TRP A 107 -0.21 -13.86 6.23
C TRP A 107 -1.19 -14.04 7.39
N GLU A 108 -0.65 -13.99 8.61
CA GLU A 108 -1.46 -14.06 9.81
C GLU A 108 -2.39 -12.83 9.94
N PHE A 109 -3.57 -13.06 10.49
CA PHE A 109 -4.55 -11.99 10.70
C PHE A 109 -3.99 -10.83 11.55
N THR A 110 -3.16 -11.13 12.56
CA THR A 110 -2.50 -10.12 13.39
C THR A 110 -1.56 -9.23 12.57
N ALA A 111 -0.78 -9.82 11.65
CA ALA A 111 0.12 -9.07 10.78
C ALA A 111 -0.65 -8.16 9.82
N ILE A 112 -1.77 -8.64 9.28
CA ILE A 112 -2.67 -7.86 8.41
C ILE A 112 -3.29 -6.68 9.16
N LEU A 113 -3.74 -6.90 10.41
CA LEU A 113 -4.25 -5.84 11.25
C LEU A 113 -3.17 -4.79 11.54
N LEU A 114 -1.94 -5.23 11.84
CA LEU A 114 -0.80 -4.33 12.01
C LEU A 114 -0.52 -3.54 10.72
N THR A 115 -0.57 -4.17 9.55
CA THR A 115 -0.42 -3.50 8.24
C THR A 115 -1.46 -2.40 8.07
N LEU A 116 -2.72 -2.67 8.39
CA LEU A 116 -3.79 -1.65 8.36
C LEU A 116 -3.52 -0.52 9.36
N CYS A 117 -3.18 -0.86 10.60
CA CYS A 117 -2.88 0.11 11.66
C CYS A 117 -1.69 1.02 11.30
N PHE A 118 -0.69 0.51 10.56
CA PHE A 118 0.41 1.32 10.03
C PHE A 118 0.04 2.11 8.78
N CYS A 119 -0.74 1.52 7.88
CA CYS A 119 -1.11 2.15 6.62
C CYS A 119 -1.96 3.41 6.82
N VAL A 120 -2.93 3.41 7.75
CA VAL A 120 -3.82 4.55 8.02
C VAL A 120 -3.05 5.85 8.39
N PRO A 121 -2.18 5.87 9.43
CA PRO A 121 -1.47 7.08 9.79
C PRO A 121 -0.47 7.52 8.72
N ILE A 122 0.19 6.58 8.03
CA ILE A 122 1.09 6.90 6.92
C ILE A 122 0.32 7.57 5.78
N TRP A 123 -0.84 7.02 5.41
CA TRP A 123 -1.69 7.59 4.39
C TRP A 123 -2.19 8.99 4.75
N TYR A 124 -2.61 9.20 6.00
CA TYR A 124 -3.02 10.51 6.50
C TYR A 124 -1.88 11.54 6.40
N LEU A 125 -0.68 11.17 6.87
CA LEU A 125 0.52 12.01 6.79
C LEU A 125 0.86 12.34 5.33
N LEU A 126 0.92 11.34 4.45
CA LEU A 126 1.21 11.57 3.03
C LEU A 126 0.18 12.48 2.36
N THR A 127 -1.10 12.29 2.66
CA THR A 127 -2.19 13.11 2.10
C THR A 127 -2.02 14.57 2.51
N SER A 128 -1.72 14.84 3.79
CA SER A 128 -1.44 16.20 4.26
C SER A 128 -0.20 16.82 3.61
N LEU A 129 0.88 16.05 3.43
CA LEU A 129 2.10 16.51 2.76
C LEU A 129 1.86 16.85 1.28
N TYR A 130 1.05 16.05 0.58
CA TYR A 130 0.70 16.32 -0.80
C TYR A 130 -0.27 17.49 -0.94
N ALA A 131 -1.17 17.71 0.03
CA ALA A 131 -2.07 18.87 0.03
C ALA A 131 -1.33 20.21 0.19
N GLN A 132 -0.20 20.22 0.88
CA GLN A 132 0.62 21.42 1.08
C GLN A 132 1.47 21.82 -0.14
N LYS A 133 1.60 20.94 -1.14
CA LYS A 133 2.30 21.24 -2.40
C LYS A 133 1.28 21.45 -3.52
N PRO A 134 1.06 22.70 -4.00
CA PRO A 134 0.30 22.90 -5.22
C PRO A 134 0.99 22.16 -6.37
N ALA A 135 0.16 21.61 -7.27
CA ALA A 135 0.55 20.69 -8.33
C ALA A 135 1.60 21.28 -9.29
#